data_AF-A0A7Y6PMI6-F1
#
_entry.id   AF-A0A7Y6PMI6-F1
#
_cell.length_a   1.000
_cell.length_b   1.000
_cell.length_c   1.000
_cell.angle_alpha   90.00
_cell.angle_beta   90.00
_cell.angle_gamma   90.00
#
_symmetry.space_group_name_H-M   'P 1'
#
loop_
_entity.id
_entity.type
_entity.pdbx_description
1 polymer ?
#
loop_
_entity_poly.entity_id
_entity_poly.type
_entity_poly.pdbx_seq_one_letter_code
_entity_poly.pdbx_strand_id
1 'polypeptide(L)'
;MRFSTIGLLLLVACSGKQAAEPANPSSGSGSAPPPPSPPAVETATVTDGDGATANAGKLVDVKGTARDAKIGAAVVATSLVVYCLGHDRWPNDVFGKPVTAHGKLEQTTEFAAPDATTAGTSGAVWVLRDCTYQPSL
;
A
#
# COMPACT_ATOMS: atom_id res chain seq x y z
N MET A 1 -35.34 20.42 -0.72
CA MET A 1 -34.77 21.59 -1.41
C MET A 1 -33.94 21.07 -2.58
N ARG A 2 -34.27 21.48 -3.80
CA ARG A 2 -33.65 21.03 -5.06
C ARG A 2 -32.81 22.19 -5.63
N PHE A 3 -31.54 21.94 -5.91
CA PHE A 3 -30.62 22.75 -6.73
C PHE A 3 -29.71 21.70 -7.40
N SER A 4 -29.63 21.42 -8.70
CA SER A 4 -29.79 22.14 -9.98
C SER A 4 -28.71 23.16 -10.31
N THR A 5 -27.53 22.70 -10.78
CA THR A 5 -26.59 23.40 -11.68
C THR A 5 -25.53 22.37 -12.15
N ILE A 6 -25.63 21.77 -13.34
CA ILE A 6 -25.12 22.21 -14.66
C ILE A 6 -23.80 22.97 -14.56
N GLY A 7 -22.68 22.25 -14.74
CA GLY A 7 -21.34 22.80 -14.97
C GLY A 7 -20.77 22.23 -16.27
N LEU A 8 -20.76 23.09 -17.29
CA LEU A 8 -20.42 22.85 -18.70
C LEU A 8 -18.91 23.06 -18.94
N LEU A 9 -18.31 22.18 -19.76
CA LEU A 9 -17.09 22.27 -20.60
C LEU A 9 -15.85 23.06 -20.10
N LEU A 10 -14.68 22.43 -20.26
CA LEU A 10 -13.62 22.90 -21.18
C LEU A 10 -12.64 21.76 -21.50
N LEU A 11 -12.69 21.29 -22.73
CA LEU A 11 -11.70 20.40 -23.35
C LEU A 11 -10.54 21.26 -23.88
N VAL A 12 -9.36 21.15 -23.27
CA VAL A 12 -8.13 21.76 -23.80
C VAL A 12 -7.36 20.67 -24.54
N ALA A 13 -7.38 20.74 -25.87
CA ALA A 13 -6.56 19.91 -26.75
C ALA A 13 -5.19 20.58 -26.95
N CYS A 14 -4.13 20.02 -26.35
CA CYS A 14 -2.75 20.41 -26.66
C CYS A 14 -2.23 19.58 -27.83
N SER A 15 -2.24 20.15 -29.03
CA SER A 15 -1.47 19.68 -30.19
C SER A 15 -0.01 20.09 -30.02
N GLY A 16 0.85 19.15 -29.63
CA GLY A 16 2.29 19.33 -29.48
C GLY A 16 3.04 18.83 -30.72
N LYS A 17 3.75 19.76 -31.36
CA LYS A 17 4.44 19.70 -32.65
C LYS A 17 5.73 18.86 -32.56
N GLN A 18 5.87 17.85 -33.42
CA GLN A 18 7.04 16.98 -33.49
C GLN A 18 8.18 17.70 -34.22
N ALA A 19 9.22 18.12 -33.49
CA ALA A 19 10.45 18.65 -34.08
C ALA A 19 11.44 17.48 -34.24
N ALA A 20 11.92 17.30 -35.48
CA ALA A 20 12.95 16.33 -35.82
C ALA A 20 14.32 16.82 -35.31
N GLU A 21 15.02 15.97 -34.56
CA GLU A 21 16.37 16.20 -34.06
C GLU A 21 17.38 15.39 -34.91
N PRO A 22 18.58 15.93 -35.22
CA PRO A 22 19.54 15.30 -36.14
C PRO A 22 20.23 14.08 -35.55
N ALA A 23 20.47 13.08 -36.41
CA ALA A 23 21.14 11.84 -36.10
C ALA A 23 22.59 12.07 -35.60
N ASN A 24 22.87 11.63 -34.38
CA ASN A 24 24.20 11.61 -33.77
C ASN A 24 24.81 10.20 -33.96
N PRO A 25 26.07 10.06 -34.41
CA PRO A 25 26.66 8.74 -34.70
C PRO A 25 26.96 7.94 -33.44
N SER A 26 26.72 6.63 -33.55
CA SER A 26 26.99 5.60 -32.54
C SER A 26 28.47 5.60 -32.11
N SER A 27 28.71 6.01 -30.86
CA SER A 27 29.92 5.64 -30.12
C SER A 27 29.67 4.32 -29.42
N GLY A 28 30.51 3.32 -29.73
CA GLY A 28 30.46 1.99 -29.14
C GLY A 28 30.55 2.04 -27.62
N SER A 29 29.44 1.70 -26.96
CA SER A 29 29.39 1.53 -25.51
C SER A 29 29.73 0.07 -25.22
N GLY A 30 30.99 -0.18 -24.86
CA GLY A 30 31.38 -1.46 -24.26
C GLY A 30 30.58 -1.65 -22.99
N SER A 31 29.60 -2.54 -23.02
CA SER A 31 28.79 -2.90 -21.85
C SER A 31 29.68 -3.56 -20.81
N ALA A 32 30.14 -2.77 -19.85
CA ALA A 32 30.57 -3.32 -18.58
C ALA A 32 29.43 -4.18 -18.02
N PRO A 33 29.68 -5.40 -17.53
CA PRO A 33 28.64 -6.22 -16.93
C PRO A 33 27.99 -5.43 -15.79
N PRO A 34 26.65 -5.48 -15.65
CA PRO A 34 25.97 -4.76 -14.58
C PRO A 34 26.54 -5.21 -13.23
N PRO A 35 26.73 -4.29 -12.27
CA PRO A 35 27.13 -4.68 -10.93
C PRO A 35 26.16 -5.73 -10.38
N PRO A 36 26.64 -6.74 -9.63
CA PRO A 36 25.77 -7.74 -9.05
C PRO A 36 24.69 -7.05 -8.22
N SER A 37 23.42 -7.30 -8.56
CA SER A 37 22.29 -6.79 -7.78
C SER A 37 22.45 -7.25 -6.33
N PRO A 38 22.27 -6.36 -5.33
CA PRO A 38 22.30 -6.78 -3.93
C PRO A 38 21.28 -7.91 -3.72
N PRO A 39 21.60 -8.90 -2.85
CA PRO A 39 20.68 -9.99 -2.56
C PRO A 39 19.35 -9.40 -2.10
N ALA A 40 18.24 -9.85 -2.71
CA ALA A 40 16.91 -9.48 -2.28
C ALA A 40 16.79 -9.81 -0.79
N VAL A 41 16.55 -8.79 0.03
CA VAL A 41 16.35 -8.98 1.47
C VAL A 41 15.05 -9.77 1.61
N GLU A 42 15.15 -11.06 1.95
CA GLU A 42 13.98 -11.89 2.20
C GLU A 42 13.22 -11.33 3.41
N THR A 43 12.06 -10.76 3.14
CA THR A 43 11.13 -10.25 4.13
C THR A 43 10.35 -11.40 4.74
N ALA A 44 10.25 -11.44 6.07
CA ALA A 44 9.46 -12.45 6.75
C ALA A 44 8.00 -12.32 6.34
N THR A 45 7.35 -13.44 6.00
CA THR A 45 5.91 -13.47 5.71
C THR A 45 5.12 -13.71 6.99
N VAL A 46 4.11 -12.87 7.25
CA VAL A 46 3.22 -12.93 8.40
C VAL A 46 1.79 -13.27 7.93
N THR A 47 1.18 -14.30 8.54
CA THR A 47 -0.16 -14.80 8.18
C THR A 47 -1.10 -14.92 9.39
N ASP A 48 -0.62 -14.65 10.60
CA ASP A 48 -1.35 -14.82 11.86
C ASP A 48 -0.72 -13.97 12.98
N GLY A 49 -1.37 -13.99 14.16
CA GLY A 49 -0.97 -13.19 15.32
C GLY A 49 0.37 -13.60 15.94
N ASP A 50 0.74 -14.87 15.87
CA ASP A 50 2.01 -15.37 16.43
C ASP A 50 3.18 -14.88 15.56
N GLY A 51 3.03 -14.99 14.23
CA GLY A 51 3.97 -14.43 13.26
C GLY A 51 4.09 -12.91 13.38
N ALA A 52 2.99 -12.21 13.66
CA ALA A 52 3.02 -10.76 13.90
C ALA A 52 3.84 -10.42 15.15
N THR A 53 3.61 -11.14 16.25
CA THR A 53 4.34 -10.94 17.51
C THR A 53 5.83 -11.21 17.34
N ALA A 54 6.21 -12.30 16.66
CA ALA A 54 7.61 -12.65 16.40
C ALA A 54 8.35 -11.65 15.50
N ASN A 55 7.62 -10.83 14.75
CA ASN A 55 8.18 -9.89 13.78
C ASN A 55 7.84 -8.42 14.06
N ALA A 56 7.36 -8.11 15.27
CA ALA A 56 7.13 -6.74 15.70
C ALA A 56 8.41 -5.89 15.57
N GLY A 57 8.28 -4.70 14.98
CA GLY A 57 9.35 -3.75 14.70
C GLY A 57 10.16 -4.02 13.43
N LYS A 58 9.89 -5.11 12.69
CA LYS A 58 10.64 -5.49 11.48
C LYS A 58 9.87 -5.13 10.20
N LEU A 59 10.59 -5.09 9.07
CA LEU A 59 9.99 -5.09 7.74
C LEU A 59 9.48 -6.50 7.42
N VAL A 60 8.22 -6.60 7.02
CA VAL A 60 7.54 -7.87 6.76
C VAL A 60 6.60 -7.77 5.57
N ASP A 61 6.19 -8.93 5.07
CA ASP A 61 5.07 -9.09 4.15
C ASP A 61 3.89 -9.73 4.88
N VAL A 62 2.77 -9.03 5.00
CA VAL A 62 1.54 -9.57 5.56
C VAL A 62 0.66 -10.09 4.43
N LYS A 63 0.36 -11.39 4.43
CA LYS A 63 -0.54 -12.02 3.46
C LYS A 63 -1.92 -12.20 4.07
N GLY A 64 -2.94 -11.70 3.38
CA GLY A 64 -4.31 -11.85 3.84
C GLY A 64 -5.31 -11.31 2.83
N THR A 65 -6.49 -10.94 3.30
CA THR A 65 -7.55 -10.39 2.45
C THR A 65 -7.73 -8.90 2.71
N ALA A 66 -7.79 -8.10 1.65
CA ALA A 66 -8.06 -6.67 1.75
C ALA A 66 -9.48 -6.40 2.25
N ARG A 67 -9.59 -5.65 3.34
CA ARG A 67 -10.85 -5.21 3.98
C ARG A 67 -10.72 -3.77 4.48
N ASP A 68 -11.81 -3.05 4.51
CA ASP A 68 -11.87 -1.74 5.18
C ASP A 68 -12.39 -1.95 6.60
N ALA A 69 -11.79 -1.23 7.55
CA ALA A 69 -12.12 -1.31 8.97
C ALA A 69 -12.17 0.10 9.59
N LYS A 70 -12.45 0.18 10.90
CA LYS A 70 -12.83 1.44 11.57
C LYS A 70 -11.82 2.58 11.42
N ILE A 71 -10.52 2.27 11.35
CA ILE A 71 -9.44 3.26 11.23
C ILE A 71 -8.81 3.33 9.83
N GLY A 72 -9.35 2.59 8.84
CA GLY A 72 -8.90 2.66 7.44
C GLY A 72 -8.77 1.29 6.77
N ALA A 73 -7.89 1.23 5.75
CA ALA A 73 -7.59 -0.01 5.04
C ALA A 73 -6.88 -1.02 5.96
N ALA A 74 -7.29 -2.29 5.89
CA ALA A 74 -6.71 -3.38 6.69
C ALA A 74 -6.51 -4.65 5.87
N VAL A 75 -5.50 -5.43 6.25
CA VAL A 75 -5.30 -6.80 5.80
C VAL A 75 -5.76 -7.74 6.91
N VAL A 76 -6.72 -8.62 6.57
CA VAL A 76 -7.25 -9.62 7.49
C VAL A 76 -6.65 -10.98 7.15
N ALA A 77 -5.90 -11.56 8.08
CA ALA A 77 -5.21 -12.83 7.93
C ALA A 77 -5.57 -13.74 9.12
N THR A 78 -6.40 -14.76 8.89
CA THR A 78 -6.89 -15.65 9.95
C THR A 78 -7.57 -14.87 11.10
N SER A 79 -6.93 -14.74 12.27
CA SER A 79 -7.39 -13.98 13.44
C SER A 79 -6.68 -12.62 13.60
N LEU A 80 -5.74 -12.31 12.70
CA LEU A 80 -4.97 -11.08 12.71
C LEU A 80 -5.65 -10.03 11.83
N VAL A 81 -5.77 -8.81 12.36
CA VAL A 81 -6.15 -7.62 11.61
C VAL A 81 -4.98 -6.64 11.67
N VAL A 82 -4.40 -6.33 10.52
CA VAL A 82 -3.29 -5.37 10.40
C VAL A 82 -3.75 -4.17 9.59
N TYR A 83 -3.68 -2.98 10.18
CA TYR A 83 -4.06 -1.75 9.50
C TYR A 83 -2.90 -1.22 8.64
N CYS A 84 -3.20 -0.89 7.39
CA CYS A 84 -2.24 -0.39 6.40
C CYS A 84 -2.24 1.14 6.47
N LEU A 85 -1.31 1.72 7.25
CA LEU A 85 -1.29 3.17 7.45
C LEU A 85 -0.91 3.90 6.17
N GLY A 86 -1.51 5.07 5.96
CA GLY A 86 -1.40 5.86 4.74
C GLY A 86 -2.48 5.56 3.69
N HIS A 87 -3.35 4.57 3.95
CA HIS A 87 -4.48 4.23 3.08
C HIS A 87 -5.80 4.31 3.86
N ASP A 88 -6.65 5.27 3.50
CA ASP A 88 -7.96 5.43 4.14
C ASP A 88 -8.92 4.27 3.80
N ARG A 89 -8.78 3.69 2.60
CA ARG A 89 -9.59 2.57 2.10
C ARG A 89 -8.87 1.83 0.99
N TRP A 90 -9.23 0.57 0.77
CA TRP A 90 -8.79 -0.16 -0.41
C TRP A 90 -9.50 0.35 -1.69
N PRO A 91 -8.79 0.36 -2.84
CA PRO A 91 -9.43 0.48 -4.14
C PRO A 91 -10.47 -0.63 -4.38
N ASN A 92 -11.53 -0.35 -5.14
CA ASN A 92 -12.63 -1.29 -5.36
C ASN A 92 -12.19 -2.59 -6.07
N ASP A 93 -11.14 -2.52 -6.88
CA ASP A 93 -10.54 -3.66 -7.58
C ASP A 93 -9.66 -4.52 -6.67
N VAL A 94 -9.32 -4.04 -5.47
CA VAL A 94 -8.49 -4.75 -4.48
C VAL A 94 -9.33 -5.22 -3.29
N PHE A 95 -10.32 -4.42 -2.87
CA PHE A 95 -11.23 -4.75 -1.78
C PHE A 95 -11.86 -6.12 -2.01
N GLY A 96 -11.87 -6.96 -0.98
CA GLY A 96 -12.40 -8.31 -1.11
C GLY A 96 -11.35 -9.38 -1.44
N LYS A 97 -10.22 -9.00 -2.07
CA LYS A 97 -9.28 -9.93 -2.69
C LYS A 97 -8.06 -10.25 -1.83
N PRO A 98 -7.35 -11.36 -2.14
CA PRO A 98 -6.04 -11.64 -1.56
C PRO A 98 -5.04 -10.54 -1.91
N VAL A 99 -4.28 -10.10 -0.90
CA VAL A 99 -3.19 -9.14 -1.05
C VAL A 99 -1.98 -9.55 -0.23
N THR A 100 -0.81 -9.08 -0.66
CA THR A 100 0.41 -9.04 0.15
C THR A 100 0.73 -7.58 0.43
N ALA A 101 0.69 -7.18 1.70
CA ALA A 101 1.05 -5.84 2.13
C ALA A 101 2.44 -5.82 2.76
N HIS A 102 3.29 -4.93 2.29
CA HIS A 102 4.67 -4.76 2.73
C HIS A 102 4.81 -3.49 3.57
N GLY A 103 5.57 -3.57 4.66
CA GLY A 103 5.86 -2.42 5.51
C GLY A 103 6.47 -2.81 6.85
N LYS A 104 6.65 -1.83 7.73
CA LYS A 104 7.15 -2.07 9.09
C LYS A 104 5.99 -2.42 10.01
N LEU A 105 6.00 -3.64 10.54
CA LEU A 105 4.94 -4.10 11.43
C LEU A 105 5.15 -3.58 12.85
N GLU A 106 4.15 -2.94 13.42
CA GLU A 106 4.17 -2.43 14.79
C GLU A 106 2.86 -2.72 15.51
N GLN A 107 2.93 -2.85 16.84
CA GLN A 107 1.76 -2.83 17.69
C GLN A 107 1.66 -1.47 18.36
N THR A 108 0.50 -0.81 18.29
CA THR A 108 0.33 0.54 18.84
C THR A 108 -1.03 0.71 19.51
N THR A 109 -1.08 1.59 20.52
CA THR A 109 -2.30 2.04 21.20
C THR A 109 -2.72 3.45 20.78
N GLU A 110 -2.05 4.05 19.78
CA GLU A 110 -2.36 5.40 19.27
C GLU A 110 -3.83 5.56 18.83
N PHE A 111 -4.46 4.47 18.39
CA PHE A 111 -5.85 4.43 17.95
C PHE A 111 -6.80 3.89 19.01
N ALA A 112 -6.34 3.68 20.24
CA ALA A 112 -7.18 3.22 21.34
C ALA A 112 -8.14 4.34 21.77
N ALA A 113 -9.43 4.02 21.82
CA ALA A 113 -10.44 4.91 22.35
C ALA A 113 -10.72 4.58 23.83
N PRO A 114 -11.08 5.58 24.66
CA PRO A 114 -11.42 5.35 26.06
C PRO A 114 -12.71 4.51 26.22
N ASP A 115 -13.57 4.50 25.20
CA ASP A 115 -14.79 3.69 25.17
C ASP A 115 -15.09 3.17 23.75
N ALA A 116 -15.95 2.15 23.65
CA ALA A 116 -16.32 1.54 22.35
C ALA A 116 -17.21 2.45 21.48
N THR A 117 -17.81 3.48 22.08
CA THR A 117 -18.71 4.45 21.44
C THR A 117 -17.98 5.53 20.65
N THR A 118 -16.71 5.78 20.96
CA THR A 118 -15.86 6.72 20.24
C THR A 118 -15.17 6.08 19.04
N ALA A 119 -14.68 6.91 18.11
CA ALA A 119 -14.14 6.49 16.80
C ALA A 119 -12.76 5.79 16.87
N GLY A 120 -12.49 4.99 17.91
CA GLY A 120 -11.25 4.24 18.07
C GLY A 120 -11.45 2.75 18.32
N THR A 121 -10.33 2.09 18.63
CA THR A 121 -10.19 0.65 18.85
C THR A 121 -10.21 0.34 20.34
N SER A 122 -10.58 -0.89 20.73
CA SER A 122 -10.69 -1.29 22.15
C SER A 122 -9.36 -1.63 22.83
N GLY A 123 -8.21 -1.32 22.20
CA GLY A 123 -6.90 -1.67 22.75
C GLY A 123 -5.78 -1.50 21.73
N ALA A 124 -4.67 -2.20 21.97
CA ALA A 124 -3.55 -2.21 21.05
C ALA A 124 -3.93 -2.90 19.73
N VAL A 125 -3.49 -2.33 18.61
CA VAL A 125 -3.73 -2.86 17.26
C VAL A 125 -2.43 -3.03 16.50
N TRP A 126 -2.44 -3.96 15.55
CA TRP A 126 -1.33 -4.15 14.62
C TRP A 126 -1.45 -3.20 13.44
N VAL A 127 -0.35 -2.54 13.11
CA VAL A 127 -0.26 -1.58 12.01
C VAL A 127 0.96 -1.89 11.14
N LEU A 128 0.85 -1.63 9.84
CA LEU A 128 1.98 -1.53 8.92
C LEU A 128 2.25 -0.06 8.67
N ARG A 129 3.43 0.42 9.07
CA ARG A 129 3.94 1.73 8.65
C ARG A 129 4.57 1.62 7.27
N ASP A 130 4.49 2.72 6.53
CA ASP A 130 4.97 2.82 5.14
C ASP A 130 4.38 1.73 4.25
N CYS A 131 3.08 1.49 4.43
CA CYS A 131 2.40 0.34 3.85
C CYS A 131 2.28 0.48 2.32
N THR A 132 2.84 -0.50 1.63
CA THR A 132 2.67 -0.74 0.19
C THR A 132 2.05 -2.11 -0.01
N TYR A 133 1.48 -2.38 -1.18
CA TYR A 133 0.82 -3.66 -1.41
C TYR A 133 0.87 -4.10 -2.85
N GLN A 134 0.70 -5.40 -3.03
CA GLN A 134 0.55 -6.04 -4.33
C GLN A 134 -0.61 -7.05 -4.26
N PRO A 135 -1.47 -7.13 -5.29
CA PRO A 135 -2.45 -8.21 -5.40
C PRO A 135 -1.74 -9.57 -5.41
N SER A 136 -2.21 -10.51 -4.59
CA SER A 136 -1.76 -11.91 -4.70
C SER A 136 -2.61 -12.61 -5.76
N LEU A 137 -1.93 -13.18 -6.76
CA LEU A 137 -2.53 -14.04 -7.77
C LEU A 137 -2.98 -15.38 -7.16
#